data_AF-A0A084T9T9-F1
#
_entry.id   AF-A0A084T9T9-F1
#
_cell.length_a   1.000
_cell.length_b   1.000
_cell.length_c   1.000
_cell.angle_alpha   90.00
_cell.angle_beta   90.00
_cell.angle_gamma   90.00
#
_symmetry.space_group_name_H-M   'P 1'
#
loop_
_entity.id
_entity.type
_entity.pdbx_description
1 polymer ?
#
loop_
_entity_poly.entity_id
_entity_poly.type
_entity_poly.pdbx_seq_one_letter_code
_entity_poly.pdbx_strand_id
1 'polypeptide(L)'
;MWSQIWGFVTSNAASIVEQVESAVDDYFYTDEEKSRDSVSAQKNRTKFKAQMAAITSQLAQNEQRFKVQLEQLIAEREKQIHDTYQREISASKDVIVAELHQSDLYTKRARPTVIYAGLLFVFLELLGLRVALLSHLEASSAVIESSTAILSAFLYMWGTVAGAYALGRSAEKRGISNSVTRLVTGASKAQSDNSAKTLEQRVKEQITW
;
A
#
# COMPACT_ATOMS: atom_id res chain seq x y z
N MET A 1 -30.81 -8.38 -3.54
CA MET A 1 -30.99 -9.25 -4.72
C MET A 1 -30.74 -10.73 -4.40
N TRP A 2 -29.61 -11.09 -3.77
CA TRP A 2 -29.28 -12.47 -3.40
C TRP A 2 -30.27 -13.16 -2.43
N SER A 3 -30.83 -12.43 -1.46
CA SER A 3 -31.82 -12.96 -0.52
C SER A 3 -33.18 -13.29 -1.17
N GLN A 4 -33.55 -12.61 -2.26
CA GLN A 4 -34.82 -12.85 -2.95
C GLN A 4 -34.78 -14.11 -3.83
N ILE A 5 -33.61 -14.43 -4.39
CA ILE A 5 -33.41 -15.64 -5.20
C ILE A 5 -33.47 -16.90 -4.30
N TRP A 6 -32.85 -16.85 -3.12
CA TRP A 6 -32.91 -17.97 -2.17
C TRP A 6 -34.32 -18.22 -1.64
N GLY A 7 -35.09 -17.16 -1.34
CA GLY A 7 -36.50 -17.30 -0.92
C GLY A 7 -37.40 -17.96 -1.96
N PHE A 8 -37.18 -17.65 -3.25
CA PHE A 8 -37.94 -18.25 -4.37
C PHE A 8 -37.60 -19.72 -4.60
N VAL A 9 -36.31 -20.09 -4.46
CA VAL A 9 -35.87 -21.49 -4.62
C VAL A 9 -36.38 -22.35 -3.47
N THR A 10 -36.36 -21.85 -2.23
CA THR A 10 -36.86 -22.61 -1.07
C THR A 10 -38.37 -22.74 -1.06
N SER A 11 -39.14 -21.72 -1.50
CA SER A 11 -40.60 -21.82 -1.54
C SER A 11 -41.08 -22.78 -2.61
N ASN A 12 -40.42 -22.81 -3.78
CA ASN A 12 -40.77 -23.73 -4.85
C ASN A 12 -40.32 -25.16 -4.55
N ALA A 13 -39.19 -25.36 -3.86
CA ALA A 13 -38.79 -26.69 -3.42
C ALA A 13 -39.77 -27.27 -2.40
N ALA A 14 -40.27 -26.46 -1.45
CA ALA A 14 -41.27 -26.89 -0.48
C ALA A 14 -42.61 -27.24 -1.12
N SER A 15 -43.10 -26.43 -2.07
CA SER A 15 -44.38 -26.69 -2.76
C SER A 15 -44.33 -27.93 -3.67
N ILE A 16 -43.18 -28.21 -4.27
CA ILE A 16 -42.98 -29.43 -5.07
C ILE A 16 -42.94 -30.67 -4.16
N VAL A 17 -42.32 -30.59 -2.98
CA VAL A 17 -42.31 -31.70 -2.01
C VAL A 17 -43.72 -31.98 -1.49
N GLU A 18 -44.50 -30.95 -1.18
CA GLU A 18 -45.88 -31.09 -0.68
C GLU A 18 -46.83 -31.64 -1.76
N GLN A 19 -46.68 -31.22 -3.03
CA GLN A 19 -47.43 -31.80 -4.15
C GLN A 19 -47.06 -33.27 -4.43
N VAL A 20 -45.80 -33.65 -4.22
CA VAL A 20 -45.36 -35.03 -4.40
C VAL A 20 -45.84 -35.90 -3.24
N GLU A 21 -45.83 -35.40 -1.99
CA GLU A 21 -46.42 -36.12 -0.86
C GLU A 21 -47.93 -36.32 -1.02
N SER A 22 -48.68 -35.29 -1.45
CA SER A 22 -50.13 -35.42 -1.65
C SER A 22 -50.49 -36.36 -2.80
N ALA A 23 -49.72 -36.35 -3.90
CA ALA A 23 -49.93 -37.27 -5.02
C ALA A 23 -49.54 -38.72 -4.69
N VAL A 24 -48.62 -38.92 -3.74
CA VAL A 24 -48.26 -40.25 -3.23
C VAL A 24 -49.33 -40.78 -2.28
N ASP A 25 -49.99 -39.94 -1.50
CA ASP A 25 -51.08 -40.35 -0.60
C ASP A 25 -52.39 -40.66 -1.36
N ASP A 26 -52.71 -39.94 -2.44
CA ASP A 26 -53.95 -40.13 -3.21
C ASP A 26 -53.96 -41.43 -4.04
N TYR A 27 -52.79 -41.98 -4.38
CA TYR A 27 -52.69 -43.20 -5.20
C TYR A 27 -52.91 -44.53 -4.44
N PHE A 28 -53.13 -44.49 -3.11
CA PHE A 28 -53.12 -45.70 -2.27
C PHE A 28 -54.40 -45.95 -1.45
N TYR A 29 -55.51 -45.25 -1.72
CA TYR A 29 -56.80 -45.54 -1.06
C TYR A 29 -57.87 -46.10 -2.01
N THR A 30 -57.72 -47.37 -2.37
CA THR A 30 -58.85 -48.27 -2.59
C THR A 30 -58.60 -49.56 -1.80
N ASP A 31 -59.39 -49.76 -0.76
CA ASP A 31 -59.43 -50.98 0.05
C ASP A 31 -59.90 -52.14 -0.84
N GLU A 32 -59.02 -53.12 -1.13
CA GLU A 32 -59.30 -54.57 -1.25
C GLU A 32 -58.13 -55.34 -1.91
N GLU A 33 -56.97 -55.48 -1.27
CA GLU A 33 -56.04 -56.59 -1.59
C GLU A 33 -55.01 -56.83 -0.46
N LYS A 34 -55.53 -57.13 0.72
CA LYS A 34 -54.77 -57.31 1.95
C LYS A 34 -54.27 -58.76 2.05
N SER A 35 -53.03 -59.05 1.61
CA SER A 35 -52.05 -59.90 2.35
C SER A 35 -50.94 -60.58 1.53
N ARG A 36 -50.90 -60.53 0.19
CA ARG A 36 -49.82 -61.17 -0.61
C ARG A 36 -48.79 -60.23 -1.25
N ASP A 37 -49.09 -58.94 -1.43
CA ASP A 37 -48.20 -57.97 -2.11
C ASP A 37 -47.55 -56.90 -1.21
N SER A 38 -47.78 -56.98 0.10
CA SER A 38 -47.23 -56.00 1.06
C SER A 38 -45.70 -56.11 1.20
N VAL A 39 -45.12 -57.32 1.10
CA VAL A 39 -43.69 -57.54 1.31
C VAL A 39 -42.85 -57.07 0.10
N SER A 40 -43.32 -57.31 -1.13
CA SER A 40 -42.74 -56.83 -2.39
C SER A 40 -42.84 -55.30 -2.50
N ALA A 41 -44.01 -54.73 -2.19
CA ALA A 41 -44.21 -53.28 -2.13
C ALA A 41 -43.33 -52.61 -1.06
N GLN A 42 -43.18 -53.23 0.12
CA GLN A 42 -42.34 -52.72 1.20
C GLN A 42 -40.84 -52.79 0.85
N LYS A 43 -40.40 -53.82 0.12
CA LYS A 43 -39.03 -53.92 -0.42
C LYS A 43 -38.72 -52.87 -1.50
N ASN A 44 -39.70 -52.53 -2.33
CA ASN A 44 -39.55 -51.46 -3.33
C ASN A 44 -39.51 -50.08 -2.67
N ARG A 45 -40.34 -49.84 -1.64
CA ARG A 45 -40.31 -48.61 -0.81
C ARG A 45 -38.96 -48.41 -0.14
N THR A 46 -38.37 -49.46 0.45
CA THR A 46 -37.06 -49.34 1.10
C THR A 46 -35.93 -49.11 0.12
N LYS A 47 -35.94 -49.77 -1.05
CA LYS A 47 -34.99 -49.50 -2.14
C LYS A 47 -35.08 -48.07 -2.66
N PHE A 48 -36.30 -47.57 -2.89
CA PHE A 48 -36.51 -46.20 -3.36
C PHE A 48 -36.06 -45.18 -2.31
N LYS A 49 -36.40 -45.40 -1.03
CA LYS A 49 -35.94 -44.57 0.09
C LYS A 49 -34.42 -44.56 0.22
N ALA A 50 -33.77 -45.71 0.01
CA ALA A 50 -32.31 -45.81 -0.01
C ALA A 50 -31.68 -45.07 -1.20
N GLN A 51 -32.28 -45.14 -2.39
CA GLN A 51 -31.82 -44.36 -3.55
C GLN A 51 -32.01 -42.85 -3.35
N MET A 52 -33.14 -42.43 -2.78
CA MET A 52 -33.38 -41.02 -2.47
C MET A 52 -32.38 -40.50 -1.43
N ALA A 53 -32.09 -41.28 -0.38
CA ALA A 53 -31.06 -40.92 0.60
C ALA A 53 -29.65 -40.83 -0.02
N ALA A 54 -29.34 -41.70 -0.99
CA ALA A 54 -28.08 -41.62 -1.73
C ALA A 54 -28.02 -40.36 -2.60
N ILE A 55 -29.09 -40.03 -3.33
CA ILE A 55 -29.18 -38.84 -4.19
C ILE A 55 -29.08 -37.56 -3.37
N THR A 56 -29.78 -37.46 -2.23
CA THR A 56 -29.69 -36.27 -1.37
C THR A 56 -28.31 -36.08 -0.77
N SER A 57 -27.64 -37.18 -0.39
CA SER A 57 -26.25 -37.11 0.10
C SER A 57 -25.27 -36.66 -1.00
N GLN A 58 -25.45 -37.11 -2.24
CA GLN A 58 -24.65 -36.68 -3.38
C GLN A 58 -24.88 -35.20 -3.72
N LEU A 59 -26.14 -34.74 -3.64
CA LEU A 59 -26.48 -33.34 -3.86
C LEU A 59 -25.80 -32.43 -2.82
N ALA A 60 -25.88 -32.79 -1.54
CA ALA A 60 -25.22 -32.06 -0.47
C ALA A 60 -23.68 -32.03 -0.63
N GLN A 61 -23.07 -33.14 -1.06
CA GLN A 61 -21.63 -33.17 -1.35
C GLN A 61 -21.24 -32.32 -2.55
N ASN A 62 -22.06 -32.31 -3.61
CA ASN A 62 -21.81 -31.51 -4.81
C ASN A 62 -21.93 -30.02 -4.53
N GLU A 63 -22.93 -29.61 -3.74
CA GLU A 63 -23.05 -28.22 -3.29
C GLU A 63 -21.83 -27.77 -2.48
N GLN A 64 -21.36 -28.59 -1.55
CA GLN A 64 -20.17 -28.29 -0.75
C GLN A 64 -18.93 -28.13 -1.63
N ARG A 65 -18.72 -29.05 -2.58
CA ARG A 65 -17.59 -28.99 -3.53
C ARG A 65 -17.66 -27.76 -4.42
N PHE A 66 -18.85 -27.42 -4.89
CA PHE A 66 -19.07 -26.25 -5.74
C PHE A 66 -18.78 -24.94 -5.00
N LYS A 67 -19.21 -24.84 -3.73
CA LYS A 67 -18.89 -23.68 -2.87
C LYS A 67 -17.38 -23.49 -2.71
N VAL A 68 -16.66 -24.57 -2.43
CA VAL A 68 -15.19 -24.52 -2.30
C VAL A 68 -14.51 -24.12 -3.61
N GLN A 69 -14.97 -24.63 -4.75
CA GLN A 69 -14.42 -24.25 -6.06
C GLN A 69 -14.67 -22.77 -6.37
N LEU A 70 -15.84 -22.23 -6.02
CA LEU A 70 -16.13 -20.81 -6.17
C LEU A 70 -15.22 -19.96 -5.29
N GLU A 71 -15.02 -20.33 -4.03
CA GLU A 71 -14.12 -19.62 -3.13
C GLU A 71 -12.67 -19.63 -3.66
N GLN A 72 -12.20 -20.75 -4.19
CA GLN A 72 -10.88 -20.85 -4.82
C GLN A 72 -10.76 -19.93 -6.04
N LEU A 73 -11.78 -19.89 -6.89
CA LEU A 73 -11.78 -19.06 -8.10
C LEU A 73 -11.84 -17.56 -7.78
N ILE A 74 -12.58 -17.18 -6.73
CA ILE A 74 -12.59 -15.82 -6.20
C ILE A 74 -11.20 -15.44 -5.66
N ALA A 75 -10.59 -16.31 -4.84
CA ALA A 75 -9.26 -16.07 -4.30
C ALA A 75 -8.19 -15.92 -5.39
N GLU A 76 -8.27 -16.73 -6.45
CA GLU A 76 -7.37 -16.62 -7.60
C GLU A 76 -7.55 -15.30 -8.36
N ARG A 77 -8.79 -14.87 -8.59
CA ARG A 77 -9.09 -13.59 -9.23
C ARG A 77 -8.62 -12.41 -8.40
N GLU A 78 -8.86 -12.44 -7.09
CA GLU A 78 -8.42 -11.40 -6.16
C GLU A 78 -6.89 -11.28 -6.14
N LYS A 79 -6.18 -12.41 -6.18
CA LYS A 79 -4.71 -12.43 -6.31
C LYS A 79 -4.23 -11.78 -7.61
N GLN A 80 -4.83 -12.13 -8.75
CA GLN A 80 -4.47 -11.55 -10.06
C GLN A 80 -4.70 -10.03 -10.10
N ILE A 81 -5.82 -9.58 -9.52
CA ILE A 81 -6.16 -8.17 -9.41
C ILE A 81 -5.13 -7.44 -8.53
N HIS A 82 -4.80 -8.01 -7.36
CA HIS A 82 -3.82 -7.43 -6.46
C HIS A 82 -2.43 -7.30 -7.11
N ASP A 83 -1.97 -8.36 -7.78
CA ASP A 83 -0.67 -8.36 -8.48
C ASP A 83 -0.63 -7.31 -9.59
N THR A 84 -1.74 -7.11 -10.30
CA THR A 84 -1.86 -6.10 -11.36
C THR A 84 -1.80 -4.69 -10.78
N TYR A 85 -2.59 -4.40 -9.73
CA TYR A 85 -2.55 -3.10 -9.07
C TYR A 85 -1.19 -2.78 -8.47
N GLN A 86 -0.51 -3.75 -7.85
CA GLN A 86 0.85 -3.55 -7.33
C GLN A 86 1.84 -3.19 -8.44
N ARG A 87 1.73 -3.82 -9.62
CA ARG A 87 2.57 -3.49 -10.79
C ARG A 87 2.28 -2.09 -11.33
N GLU A 88 1.02 -1.70 -11.42
CA GLU A 88 0.65 -0.35 -11.89
C GLU A 88 1.10 0.74 -10.91
N ILE A 89 0.92 0.52 -9.61
CA ILE A 89 1.36 1.46 -8.56
C ILE A 89 2.88 1.59 -8.54
N SER A 90 3.61 0.47 -8.62
CA SER A 90 5.08 0.50 -8.66
C SER A 90 5.61 1.18 -9.92
N ALA A 91 5.07 0.87 -11.10
CA ALA A 91 5.45 1.52 -12.35
C ALA A 91 5.19 3.04 -12.31
N SER A 92 4.02 3.46 -11.81
CA SER A 92 3.68 4.88 -11.68
C SER A 92 4.62 5.60 -10.70
N LYS A 93 4.94 4.96 -9.58
CA LYS A 93 5.91 5.47 -8.60
C LYS A 93 7.30 5.64 -9.24
N ASP A 94 7.75 4.65 -10.00
CA ASP A 94 9.07 4.67 -10.62
C ASP A 94 9.18 5.79 -11.67
N VAL A 95 8.11 6.02 -12.45
CA VAL A 95 8.03 7.16 -13.38
C VAL A 95 8.06 8.49 -12.62
N ILE A 96 7.26 8.64 -11.56
CA ILE A 96 7.23 9.87 -10.75
C ILE A 96 8.61 10.13 -10.12
N VAL A 97 9.27 9.10 -9.61
CA VAL A 97 10.64 9.19 -9.08
C VAL A 97 11.59 9.62 -10.18
N ALA A 98 11.56 8.97 -11.35
CA ALA A 98 12.40 9.33 -12.48
C ALA A 98 12.22 10.80 -12.91
N GLU A 99 10.97 11.27 -13.03
CA GLU A 99 10.64 12.67 -13.33
C GLU A 99 11.15 13.63 -12.24
N LEU A 100 11.00 13.28 -10.96
CA LEU A 100 11.56 14.06 -9.85
C LEU A 100 13.09 14.16 -9.92
N HIS A 101 13.73 13.07 -10.29
CA HIS A 101 15.18 12.98 -10.45
C HIS A 101 15.68 13.67 -11.73
N GLN A 102 14.84 13.78 -12.76
CA GLN A 102 15.12 14.46 -14.03
C GLN A 102 15.12 16.00 -13.92
N SER A 103 14.81 16.55 -12.74
CA SER A 103 15.09 17.96 -12.43
C SER A 103 16.60 18.23 -12.46
N ASP A 104 17.02 18.89 -13.54
CA ASP A 104 18.37 19.33 -13.94
C ASP A 104 19.38 19.49 -12.79
N LEU A 105 20.47 18.71 -12.89
CA LEU A 105 21.61 18.74 -11.97
C LEU A 105 22.29 20.10 -11.92
N TYR A 106 22.26 20.87 -13.02
CA TYR A 106 22.88 22.19 -13.09
C TYR A 106 22.12 23.19 -12.23
N THR A 107 20.79 23.24 -12.33
CA THR A 107 19.94 24.09 -11.48
C THR A 107 19.99 23.70 -9.98
N LYS A 108 20.21 22.42 -9.66
CA LYS A 108 20.43 21.97 -8.26
C LYS A 108 21.79 22.40 -7.71
N ARG A 109 22.84 22.42 -8.54
CA ARG A 109 24.22 22.77 -8.13
C ARG A 109 24.53 24.25 -8.25
N ALA A 110 23.77 25.01 -9.04
CA ALA A 110 23.91 26.46 -9.18
C ALA A 110 23.59 27.24 -7.89
N ARG A 111 22.77 26.66 -7.00
CA ARG A 111 22.36 27.32 -5.74
C ARG A 111 23.54 27.55 -4.78
N PRO A 112 24.38 26.54 -4.46
CA PRO A 112 25.56 26.75 -3.64
C PRO A 112 26.73 27.42 -4.38
N THR A 113 26.83 27.32 -5.71
CA THR A 113 27.96 27.93 -6.45
C THR A 113 27.98 29.44 -6.36
N VAL A 114 26.84 30.12 -6.35
CA VAL A 114 26.76 31.58 -6.16
C VAL A 114 27.32 32.00 -4.79
N ILE A 115 27.10 31.18 -3.77
CA ILE A 115 27.61 31.43 -2.41
C ILE A 115 29.11 31.19 -2.35
N TYR A 116 29.59 30.08 -2.93
CA TYR A 116 31.03 29.80 -2.97
C TYR A 116 31.79 30.82 -3.82
N ALA A 117 31.25 31.26 -4.95
CA ALA A 117 31.84 32.30 -5.78
C ALA A 117 31.88 33.65 -5.04
N GLY A 118 30.81 34.03 -4.34
CA GLY A 118 30.81 35.25 -3.54
C GLY A 118 31.79 35.19 -2.37
N LEU A 119 31.89 34.05 -1.67
CA LEU A 119 32.91 33.86 -0.62
C LEU A 119 34.33 33.99 -1.15
N LEU A 120 34.59 33.46 -2.36
CA LEU A 120 35.87 33.64 -3.04
C LEU A 120 36.14 35.12 -3.34
N PHE A 121 35.15 35.88 -3.83
CA PHE A 121 35.32 37.32 -4.07
C PHE A 121 35.58 38.12 -2.79
N VAL A 122 34.87 37.81 -1.70
CA VAL A 122 35.13 38.42 -0.39
C VAL A 122 36.53 38.08 0.12
N PHE A 123 36.98 36.84 -0.08
CA PHE A 123 38.32 36.41 0.29
C PHE A 123 39.41 37.13 -0.51
N LEU A 124 39.25 37.25 -1.83
CA LEU A 124 40.18 37.99 -2.70
C LEU A 124 40.21 39.48 -2.34
N GLU A 125 39.08 40.05 -1.94
CA GLU A 125 38.99 41.42 -1.46
C GLU A 125 39.70 41.62 -0.11
N LEU A 126 39.57 40.69 0.83
CA LEU A 126 40.29 40.71 2.12
C LEU A 126 41.80 40.66 1.93
N LEU A 127 42.29 39.98 0.89
CA LEU A 127 43.69 40.00 0.48
C LEU A 127 44.11 41.33 -0.17
N GLY A 128 43.20 42.27 -0.33
CA GLY A 128 43.45 43.59 -0.91
C GLY A 128 43.70 43.55 -2.42
N LEU A 129 43.34 42.46 -3.11
CA LEU A 129 43.64 42.28 -4.53
C LEU A 129 43.12 43.46 -5.37
N ARG A 130 41.92 43.94 -5.08
CA ARG A 130 41.30 45.09 -5.77
C ARG A 130 42.10 46.38 -5.58
N VAL A 131 42.46 46.69 -4.34
CA VAL A 131 43.24 47.90 -4.01
C VAL A 131 44.64 47.78 -4.62
N ALA A 132 45.29 46.63 -4.52
CA ALA A 132 46.59 46.37 -5.12
C ALA A 132 46.57 46.53 -6.65
N LEU A 133 45.52 46.05 -7.33
CA LEU A 133 45.38 46.17 -8.78
C LEU A 133 45.10 47.63 -9.21
N LEU A 134 44.23 48.34 -8.49
CA LEU A 134 43.92 49.75 -8.76
C LEU A 134 45.11 50.67 -8.47
N SER A 135 45.89 50.39 -7.41
CA SER A 135 47.12 51.09 -7.10
C SER A 135 48.22 50.81 -8.12
N HIS A 136 48.30 49.58 -8.66
CA HIS A 136 49.25 49.24 -9.72
C HIS A 136 48.91 49.91 -11.06
N LEU A 137 47.63 50.18 -11.32
CA LEU A 137 47.16 50.87 -12.52
C LEU A 137 47.16 52.41 -12.39
N GLU A 138 47.77 52.97 -11.34
CA GLU A 138 47.80 54.40 -11.04
C GLU A 138 46.41 55.05 -11.04
N ALA A 139 45.39 54.31 -10.59
CA ALA A 139 44.02 54.79 -10.59
C ALA A 139 43.85 55.99 -9.63
N SER A 140 43.09 57.00 -10.07
CA SER A 140 42.73 58.15 -9.25
C SER A 140 42.00 57.74 -7.97
N SER A 141 42.21 58.50 -6.89
CA SER A 141 41.54 58.29 -5.60
C SER A 141 40.01 58.24 -5.71
N ALA A 142 39.42 59.02 -6.64
CA ALA A 142 37.99 59.01 -6.90
C ALA A 142 37.48 57.65 -7.45
N VAL A 143 38.31 56.94 -8.22
CA VAL A 143 37.98 55.62 -8.78
C VAL A 143 38.02 54.56 -7.68
N ILE A 144 39.00 54.67 -6.76
CA ILE A 144 39.13 53.77 -5.61
C ILE A 144 37.94 53.93 -4.66
N GLU A 145 37.50 55.16 -4.40
CA GLU A 145 36.34 55.47 -3.57
C GLU A 145 35.04 54.95 -4.20
N SER A 146 34.81 55.24 -5.49
CA SER A 146 33.65 54.73 -6.24
C SER A 146 33.59 53.19 -6.26
N SER A 147 34.75 52.55 -6.45
CA SER A 147 34.88 51.09 -6.40
C SER A 147 34.54 50.51 -5.02
N THR A 148 34.86 51.23 -3.94
CA THR A 148 34.50 50.82 -2.57
C THR A 148 32.99 50.88 -2.34
N ALA A 149 32.32 51.92 -2.86
CA ALA A 149 30.87 52.05 -2.77
C ALA A 149 30.14 50.92 -3.53
N ILE A 150 30.61 50.57 -4.72
CA ILE A 150 30.07 49.47 -5.53
C ILE A 150 30.24 48.12 -4.81
N LEU A 151 31.42 47.88 -4.22
CA LEU A 151 31.69 46.67 -3.45
C LEU A 151 30.78 46.58 -2.22
N SER A 152 30.59 47.68 -1.49
CA SER A 152 29.68 47.73 -0.34
C SER A 152 28.26 47.31 -0.73
N ALA A 153 27.74 47.87 -1.83
CA ALA A 153 26.43 47.49 -2.37
C ALA A 153 26.37 46.00 -2.76
N PHE A 154 27.43 45.48 -3.37
CA PHE A 154 27.54 44.05 -3.69
C PHE A 154 27.52 43.18 -2.42
N LEU A 155 28.27 43.53 -1.37
CA LEU A 155 28.31 42.78 -0.11
C LEU A 155 26.94 42.75 0.58
N TYR A 156 26.21 43.86 0.56
CA TYR A 156 24.84 43.90 1.08
C TYR A 156 23.91 42.97 0.30
N MET A 157 23.90 43.07 -1.03
CA MET A 157 23.04 42.24 -1.88
C MET A 157 23.42 40.76 -1.84
N TRP A 158 24.70 40.45 -1.82
CA TRP A 158 25.17 39.07 -1.68
C TRP A 158 24.85 38.51 -0.30
N GLY A 159 25.05 39.31 0.76
CA GLY A 159 24.71 38.93 2.13
C GLY A 159 23.24 38.60 2.31
N THR A 160 22.33 39.34 1.66
CA THR A 160 20.89 39.01 1.70
C THR A 160 20.57 37.69 0.99
N VAL A 161 21.15 37.44 -0.19
CA VAL A 161 20.97 36.19 -0.94
C VAL A 161 21.55 35.00 -0.17
N ALA A 162 22.75 35.14 0.39
CA ALA A 162 23.40 34.11 1.20
C ALA A 162 22.61 33.83 2.48
N GLY A 163 22.08 34.87 3.14
CA GLY A 163 21.21 34.75 4.31
C GLY A 163 19.90 34.02 4.00
N ALA A 164 19.23 34.39 2.92
CA ALA A 164 18.02 33.73 2.45
C ALA A 164 18.27 32.24 2.14
N TYR A 165 19.39 31.92 1.49
CA TYR A 165 19.78 30.53 1.24
C TYR A 165 20.09 29.76 2.53
N ALA A 166 20.83 30.35 3.47
CA ALA A 166 21.16 29.71 4.74
C ALA A 166 19.90 29.40 5.56
N LEU A 167 18.92 30.31 5.55
CA LEU A 167 17.61 30.11 6.18
C LEU A 167 16.81 29.00 5.47
N GLY A 168 16.71 29.04 4.14
CA GLY A 168 16.02 28.02 3.36
C GLY A 168 16.63 26.63 3.55
N ARG A 169 17.96 26.52 3.49
CA ARG A 169 18.67 25.25 3.70
C ARG A 169 18.58 24.76 5.15
N SER A 170 18.52 25.67 6.12
CA SER A 170 18.28 25.33 7.53
C SER A 170 16.87 24.78 7.74
N ALA A 171 15.86 25.34 7.06
CA ALA A 171 14.49 24.84 7.10
C ALA A 171 14.37 23.46 6.44
N GLU A 172 15.00 23.26 5.28
CA GLU A 172 15.02 21.96 4.59
C GLU A 172 15.67 20.85 5.42
N LYS A 173 16.80 21.14 6.11
CA LYS A 173 17.43 20.16 7.00
C LYS A 173 16.61 19.86 8.25
N ARG A 174 15.83 20.82 8.77
CA ARG A 174 14.95 20.60 9.93
C ARG A 174 13.65 19.87 9.57
N GLY A 175 13.18 19.96 8.33
CA GLY A 175 11.99 19.25 7.85
C GLY A 175 12.17 17.74 7.67
N ILE A 176 13.41 17.25 7.51
CA ILE A 176 13.70 15.83 7.23
C ILE A 176 13.79 14.98 8.51
N SER A 177 13.90 15.56 9.71
CA SER A 177 14.02 14.78 10.95
C SER A 177 13.36 15.44 12.17
N ASN A 178 12.11 15.87 12.05
CA ASN A 178 11.41 16.35 13.23
C ASN A 178 11.23 15.19 14.23
N SER A 179 11.83 15.35 15.41
CA SER A 179 11.71 14.43 16.55
C SER A 179 10.24 14.08 16.83
N VAL A 180 9.34 15.06 16.60
CA VAL A 180 7.88 14.92 16.70
C VAL A 180 7.32 13.92 15.67
N THR A 181 7.72 13.97 14.41
CA THR A 181 7.28 12.99 13.39
C THR A 181 7.76 11.58 13.74
N ARG A 182 8.97 11.47 14.30
CA ARG A 182 9.55 10.22 14.79
C ARG A 182 8.86 9.71 16.08
N LEU A 183 8.30 10.61 16.87
CA LEU A 183 7.50 10.32 18.07
C LEU A 183 6.08 9.86 17.71
N VAL A 184 5.46 10.48 16.71
CA VAL A 184 4.10 10.17 16.22
C VAL A 184 4.07 8.87 15.40
N THR A 185 5.14 8.57 14.65
CA THR A 185 5.25 7.31 13.88
C THR A 185 5.71 6.12 14.72
N GLY A 186 6.03 6.31 16.02
CA GLY A 186 6.29 5.22 16.96
C GLY A 186 7.52 4.36 16.66
N ALA A 187 8.38 4.76 15.71
CA ALA A 187 9.52 3.96 15.25
C ALA A 187 10.51 3.59 16.37
N SER A 188 10.57 4.35 17.46
CA SER A 188 11.42 4.05 18.61
C SER A 188 10.89 2.89 19.48
N LYS A 189 9.58 2.63 19.53
CA LYS A 189 9.02 1.54 20.35
C LYS A 189 9.12 0.18 19.63
N ALA A 190 8.90 0.16 18.32
CA ALA A 190 9.01 -1.07 17.51
C ALA A 190 10.43 -1.65 17.48
N GLN A 191 11.47 -0.80 17.46
CA GLN A 191 12.87 -1.25 17.50
C GLN A 191 13.30 -1.75 18.89
N SER A 192 12.75 -1.15 19.96
CA SER A 192 12.98 -1.60 21.34
C SER A 192 12.31 -2.96 21.61
N ASP A 193 11.06 -3.15 21.18
CA ASP A 193 10.31 -4.40 21.40
C ASP A 193 10.91 -5.57 20.59
N ASN A 194 11.38 -5.33 19.37
CA ASN A 194 12.04 -6.38 18.57
C ASN A 194 13.38 -6.80 19.17
N SER A 195 14.13 -5.85 19.74
CA SER A 195 15.40 -6.14 20.40
C SER A 195 15.20 -6.96 21.69
N ALA A 196 14.17 -6.63 22.48
CA ALA A 196 13.82 -7.38 23.68
C ALA A 196 13.39 -8.82 23.37
N LYS A 197 12.53 -9.02 22.37
CA LYS A 197 12.10 -10.37 21.94
C LYS A 197 13.26 -11.23 21.44
N THR A 198 14.20 -10.62 20.72
CA THR A 198 15.40 -11.31 20.22
C THR A 198 16.31 -11.77 21.37
N LEU A 199 16.45 -10.95 22.43
CA LEU A 199 17.21 -11.32 23.62
C LEU A 199 16.54 -12.44 24.42
N GLU A 200 15.22 -12.38 24.62
CA GLU A 200 14.49 -13.46 25.29
C GLU A 200 14.62 -14.79 24.55
N GLN A 201 14.58 -14.75 23.21
CA GLN A 201 14.72 -15.94 22.38
C GLN A 201 16.12 -16.56 22.51
N ARG A 202 17.18 -15.73 22.50
CA ARG A 202 18.56 -16.19 22.73
C ARG A 202 18.79 -16.75 24.13
N VAL A 203 18.17 -16.16 25.15
CA VAL A 203 18.26 -16.66 26.53
C VAL A 203 17.57 -18.02 26.66
N LYS A 204 16.40 -18.20 26.04
CA LYS A 204 15.69 -19.50 26.03
C LYS A 204 16.49 -20.60 25.30
N GLU A 205 17.12 -20.27 24.18
CA GLU A 205 18.02 -21.19 23.46
C GLU A 205 19.26 -21.58 24.27
N GLN A 206 19.80 -20.69 25.11
CA GLN A 206 20.94 -21.03 25.98
C GLN A 206 20.58 -21.89 27.20
N ILE A 207 19.33 -21.84 27.67
CA ILE A 207 18.87 -22.58 28.86
C ILE A 207 18.38 -24.00 28.49
N THR A 208 18.19 -24.30 27.20
CA THR A 208 17.65 -25.58 26.71
C THR A 208 18.72 -26.59 26.23
N TRP A 209 19.99 -26.36 26.57
CA TRP A 209 21.10 -27.33 26.47
C TRP A 209 21.58 -27.74 27.86
#